data_AF-A0A7W1B6T9-F1
#
_entry.id   AF-A0A7W1B6T9-F1
#
_cell.length_a   1.000
_cell.length_b   1.000
_cell.length_c   1.000
_cell.angle_alpha   90.00
_cell.angle_beta   90.00
_cell.angle_gamma   90.00
#
_symmetry.space_group_name_H-M   'P 1'
#
loop_
_entity.id
_entity.type
_entity.pdbx_description
1 polymer ?
#
loop_
_entity_poly.entity_id
_entity_poly.type
_entity_poly.pdbx_seq_one_letter_code
_entity_poly.pdbx_strand_id
1 'polypeptide(L)'
;PVIVIARAKHKDDALAGLERWKARHPEVAAKLAPEDILVDTNRGRFTAWYRVRINLKNVPVEEHPPVESVDPDYDWKAEYRGAMARPDPDVAD
;
A
#
# COMPACT_ATOMS: atom_id res chain seq x y z
N PRO A 1 -13.93 -6.15 8.03
CA PRO A 1 -12.47 -6.14 8.29
C PRO A 1 -11.79 -5.18 7.30
N VAL A 2 -10.61 -4.63 7.61
CA VAL A 2 -9.92 -3.69 6.73
C VAL A 2 -8.56 -4.25 6.34
N ILE A 3 -8.29 -4.33 5.03
CA ILE A 3 -7.03 -4.85 4.47
C ILE A 3 -6.23 -3.74 3.78
N VAL A 4 -4.90 -3.90 3.75
CA VAL A 4 -4.00 -3.02 2.98
C VAL A 4 -3.68 -3.72 1.66
N ILE A 5 -3.85 -3.02 0.54
CA ILE A 5 -3.65 -3.60 -0.79
C ILE A 5 -2.54 -2.91 -1.59
N ALA A 6 -2.27 -1.64 -1.31
CA ALA A 6 -1.21 -0.88 -1.97
C ALA A 6 -0.55 0.13 -1.03
N ARG A 7 0.76 0.30 -1.18
CA ARG A 7 1.57 1.37 -0.60
C ARG A 7 2.45 1.97 -1.69
N ALA A 8 2.40 3.27 -1.88
CA ALA A 8 3.20 3.92 -2.92
C ALA A 8 3.73 5.29 -2.50
N LYS A 9 4.81 5.73 -3.14
CA LYS A 9 5.33 7.10 -2.98
C LYS A 9 4.42 8.12 -3.66
N HIS A 10 3.84 7.77 -4.81
CA HIS A 10 2.91 8.60 -5.57
C HIS A 10 1.48 8.07 -5.48
N LYS A 11 0.49 8.98 -5.51
CA LYS A 11 -0.92 8.61 -5.40
C LYS A 11 -1.38 7.73 -6.56
N ASP A 12 -0.94 8.06 -7.77
CA ASP A 12 -1.37 7.36 -8.98
C ASP A 12 -0.89 5.91 -8.98
N ASP A 13 0.32 5.65 -8.48
CA ASP A 13 0.85 4.28 -8.32
C ASP A 13 0.02 3.46 -7.31
N ALA A 14 -0.39 4.09 -6.22
CA ALA A 14 -1.27 3.47 -5.21
C ALA A 14 -2.65 3.14 -5.81
N LEU A 15 -3.20 4.03 -6.64
CA LEU A 15 -4.46 3.79 -7.36
C LEU A 15 -4.31 2.71 -8.45
N ALA A 16 -3.17 2.65 -9.14
CA ALA A 16 -2.88 1.56 -10.07
C ALA A 16 -2.83 0.20 -9.37
N GLY A 17 -2.31 0.15 -8.13
CA GLY A 17 -2.37 -1.04 -7.27
C GLY A 17 -3.81 -1.47 -6.96
N LEU A 18 -4.70 -0.51 -6.69
CA LEU A 18 -6.13 -0.78 -6.51
C LEU A 18 -6.77 -1.40 -7.75
N GLU A 19 -6.49 -0.87 -8.93
CA GLU A 19 -7.08 -1.40 -10.17
C GLU A 19 -6.56 -2.81 -10.48
N ARG A 20 -5.28 -3.10 -10.24
CA ARG A 20 -4.74 -4.46 -10.32
C ARG A 20 -5.40 -5.40 -9.31
N TRP A 21 -5.62 -4.94 -8.08
CA TRP A 21 -6.32 -5.71 -7.06
C TRP A 21 -7.75 -6.06 -7.47
N LYS A 22 -8.53 -5.08 -7.97
CA LYS A 22 -9.90 -5.30 -8.44
C LYS A 22 -9.96 -6.29 -9.60
N ALA A 23 -8.96 -6.25 -10.49
CA ALA A 23 -8.87 -7.19 -11.60
C ALA A 23 -8.62 -8.63 -11.14
N ARG A 24 -7.92 -8.84 -10.00
CA ARG A 24 -7.72 -10.16 -9.38
C ARG A 24 -8.93 -10.65 -8.60
N HIS A 25 -9.71 -9.74 -8.02
CA HIS A 25 -10.85 -10.04 -7.13
C HIS A 25 -12.15 -9.36 -7.62
N PRO A 26 -12.62 -9.65 -8.85
CA PRO A 26 -13.76 -8.95 -9.44
C PRO A 26 -15.07 -9.13 -8.66
N GLU A 27 -15.29 -10.32 -8.09
CA GLU A 27 -16.46 -10.63 -7.26
C GLU A 27 -16.50 -9.83 -5.95
N VAL A 28 -15.34 -9.57 -5.35
CA VAL A 28 -15.21 -8.73 -4.16
C VAL A 28 -15.39 -7.26 -4.55
N ALA A 29 -14.72 -6.84 -5.63
CA ALA A 29 -14.78 -5.46 -6.12
C ALA A 29 -16.21 -5.01 -6.46
N ALA A 30 -17.04 -5.91 -7.01
CA ALA A 30 -18.44 -5.62 -7.32
C ALA A 30 -19.31 -5.34 -6.08
N LYS A 31 -18.86 -5.71 -4.87
CA LYS A 31 -19.58 -5.50 -3.61
C LYS A 31 -19.09 -4.28 -2.83
N LEU A 32 -18.02 -3.63 -3.29
CA LEU A 32 -17.45 -2.46 -2.63
C LEU A 32 -18.27 -1.21 -2.98
N ALA A 33 -18.64 -0.46 -1.94
CA ALA A 33 -19.11 0.91 -2.12
C ALA A 33 -17.89 1.87 -2.20
N PRO A 34 -18.05 3.07 -2.79
CA PRO A 34 -16.96 4.04 -2.87
C PRO A 34 -16.29 4.34 -1.52
N GLU A 35 -17.07 4.38 -0.43
CA GLU A 35 -16.57 4.62 0.94
C GLU A 35 -15.80 3.44 1.54
N ASP A 36 -15.87 2.25 0.93
CA ASP A 36 -15.08 1.09 1.36
C ASP A 36 -13.64 1.16 0.84
N ILE A 37 -13.37 2.05 -0.11
CA ILE A 37 -12.05 2.30 -0.67
C ILE A 37 -11.43 3.49 0.06
N LEU A 38 -10.46 3.21 0.91
CA LEU A 38 -9.79 4.21 1.75
C LEU A 38 -8.43 4.54 1.15
N VAL A 39 -8.27 5.77 0.68
CA VAL A 39 -6.98 6.27 0.16
C VAL A 39 -6.36 7.21 1.20
N ASP A 40 -5.46 6.68 2.01
CA ASP A 40 -4.76 7.46 3.04
C ASP A 40 -3.59 8.22 2.41
N THR A 41 -3.45 9.50 2.76
CA THR A 41 -2.18 10.22 2.60
C THR A 41 -1.46 10.20 3.95
N ASN A 42 -0.29 9.58 3.98
CA ASN A 42 0.55 9.44 5.16
C ASN A 42 1.80 10.31 5.00
N ARG A 43 2.45 10.60 6.13
CA ARG A 43 3.71 11.34 6.17
C ARG A 43 4.82 10.42 6.71
N GLY A 44 5.79 10.13 5.86
CA GLY A 44 7.09 9.60 6.29
C GLY A 44 7.95 10.73 6.86
N ARG A 45 9.23 10.47 7.13
CA ARG A 45 10.10 11.48 7.75
C ARG A 45 10.22 12.77 6.92
N PHE A 46 10.40 12.64 5.60
CA PHE A 46 10.52 13.79 4.69
C PHE A 46 9.60 13.74 3.47
N THR A 47 8.96 12.60 3.18
CA THR A 47 8.10 12.41 2.00
C THR A 47 6.71 11.97 2.41
N ALA A 48 5.69 12.47 1.73
CA ALA A 48 4.37 11.85 1.78
C ALA A 48 4.41 10.46 1.13
N TRP A 49 3.52 9.58 1.56
CA TRP A 49 3.28 8.30 0.91
C TRP A 49 1.81 7.93 1.02
N TYR A 50 1.34 7.12 0.09
CA TYR A 50 -0.07 6.80 -0.07
C TYR A 50 -0.30 5.34 0.26
N ARG A 51 -1.42 5.06 0.92
CA ARG A 51 -1.86 3.70 1.24
C ARG A 51 -3.30 3.51 0.81
N VAL A 52 -3.57 2.47 0.04
CA VAL A 52 -4.93 2.05 -0.25
C VAL A 52 -5.31 0.92 0.68
N ARG A 53 -6.46 1.09 1.34
CA ARG A 53 -7.11 0.08 2.16
C ARG A 53 -8.51 -0.21 1.64
N ILE A 54 -8.97 -1.42 1.87
CA ILE A 54 -10.33 -1.84 1.52
C ILE A 54 -11.04 -2.31 2.77
N ASN A 55 -12.23 -1.77 3.01
CA ASN A 55 -13.14 -2.20 4.05
C ASN A 55 -14.11 -3.25 3.52
N LEU A 56 -13.93 -4.50 3.96
CA LEU A 56 -14.76 -5.64 3.56
C LEU A 56 -16.07 -5.72 4.35
N LYS A 57 -16.61 -4.59 4.84
CA LYS A 57 -17.85 -4.58 5.65
C LYS A 57 -19.06 -5.11 4.88
N ASN A 58 -19.06 -4.94 3.56
CA ASN A 58 -20.15 -5.32 2.65
C ASN A 58 -19.91 -6.67 1.96
N VAL A 59 -18.78 -7.32 2.24
CA VAL A 59 -18.38 -8.58 1.61
C VAL A 59 -18.67 -9.73 2.58
N PRO A 60 -19.42 -10.78 2.18
CA PRO A 60 -19.61 -11.98 2.99
C PRO A 60 -18.26 -12.60 3.40
N VAL A 61 -18.15 -13.11 4.62
CA VAL A 61 -16.88 -13.61 5.19
C VAL A 61 -16.29 -14.74 4.36
N GLU A 62 -17.16 -15.57 3.79
CA GLU A 62 -16.85 -16.71 2.94
C GLU A 62 -16.21 -16.29 1.61
N GLU A 63 -16.40 -15.03 1.22
CA GLU A 63 -15.87 -14.43 0.00
C GLU A 63 -14.73 -13.45 0.29
N HIS A 64 -14.22 -13.40 1.53
CA HIS A 64 -13.07 -12.56 1.83
C HIS A 64 -11.86 -13.07 1.05
N PRO A 65 -11.16 -12.18 0.32
CA PRO A 65 -10.02 -12.59 -0.47
C PRO A 65 -8.91 -13.09 0.46
N PRO A 66 -8.09 -14.06 0.01
CA PRO A 66 -6.95 -14.51 0.78
C PRO A 66 -5.98 -13.35 1.02
N VAL A 67 -5.20 -13.45 2.09
CA VAL A 67 -4.12 -12.47 2.35
C VAL A 67 -3.12 -12.55 1.20
N GLU A 68 -2.95 -11.44 0.48
CA GLU A 68 -1.98 -11.29 -0.60
C GLU A 68 -0.93 -10.24 -0.27
N SER A 69 0.20 -10.28 -0.98
CA SER A 69 1.22 -9.25 -0.89
C SER A 69 0.68 -7.90 -1.36
N VAL A 70 1.06 -6.84 -0.67
CA VAL A 70 0.75 -5.46 -1.05
C VAL A 70 1.44 -5.17 -2.40
N ASP A 71 0.74 -4.54 -3.34
CA ASP A 71 1.28 -4.19 -4.66
C ASP A 71 0.71 -2.85 -5.15
N PRO A 72 1.54 -1.80 -5.36
CA PRO A 72 2.98 -1.76 -5.06
C PRO A 72 3.25 -1.80 -3.54
N ASP A 73 4.43 -2.28 -3.14
CA ASP A 73 4.83 -2.32 -1.72
C ASP A 73 5.94 -1.33 -1.36
N TYR A 74 5.65 -0.04 -1.50
CA TYR A 74 6.61 1.00 -1.13
C TYR A 74 6.93 0.98 0.39
N ASP A 75 8.19 0.67 0.71
CA ASP A 75 8.75 0.80 2.06
C ASP A 75 9.47 2.15 2.23
N TRP A 76 8.74 3.14 2.76
CA TRP A 76 9.31 4.45 3.09
C TRP A 76 10.48 4.36 4.09
N LYS A 77 10.56 3.31 4.92
CA LYS A 77 11.67 3.14 5.88
C LYS A 77 12.94 2.64 5.18
N ALA A 78 12.82 1.84 4.14
CA ALA A 78 13.97 1.36 3.37
C ALA A 78 14.73 2.52 2.70
N GLU A 79 14.01 3.52 2.17
CA GLU A 79 14.61 4.73 1.61
C GLU A 79 15.51 5.46 2.63
N TYR A 80 15.21 5.36 3.93
CA TYR A 80 16.03 5.94 5.00
C TYR A 80 17.13 5.03 5.53
N ARG A 81 16.91 3.71 5.59
CA ARG A 81 17.96 2.77 6.01
C ARG A 81 19.17 2.87 5.07
N GLY A 82 18.95 3.06 3.77
CA GLY A 82 20.03 3.32 2.81
C GLY A 82 20.75 4.66 3.03
N ALA A 83 20.06 5.70 3.51
CA ALA A 83 20.64 7.02 3.77
C ALA A 83 21.43 7.11 5.09
N MET A 84 21.18 6.21 6.05
CA MET A 84 21.92 6.12 7.31
C MET A 84 23.17 5.24 7.23
N ALA A 85 23.29 4.40 6.19
CA ALA A 85 24.53 3.72 5.84
C ALA A 85 25.49 4.73 5.18
N ARG A 86 26.01 5.68 5.97
CA ARG A 86 27.21 6.41 5.56
C ARG A 86 28.39 5.42 5.57
N PRO A 87 29.33 5.49 4.60
CA PRO A 87 30.61 4.82 4.79
C PRO A 87 31.28 5.40 6.04
N ASP A 88 31.96 4.54 6.79
CA ASP A 88 32.78 4.96 7.92
C ASP A 88 33.72 6.10 7.47
N PRO A 89 33.82 7.20 8.23
CA PRO A 89 34.76 8.28 7.92
C PRO A 89 36.24 7.88 8.11
N ASP A 90 36.52 6.63 8.51
CA ASP A 90 37.87 6.13 8.86
C ASP A 90 38.55 5.29 7.77
N VAL A 91 38.07 5.37 6.51
CA VAL A 91 38.91 5.01 5.36
C VAL A 91 39.37 6.29 4.67
N ALA A 92 40.27 7.00 5.34
CA ALA A 92 41.16 7.96 4.71
C ALA A 92 42.51 7.26 4.47
N ASP A 93 43.00 7.39 3.24
CA ASP A 93 44.30 6.95 2.71
C ASP A 93 45.48 7.36 3.61
#